data_AF-A0A1Y3DPY4-F1
#
_entry.id   AF-A0A1Y3DPY4-F1
#
_cell.length_a   1.000
_cell.length_b   1.000
_cell.length_c   1.000
_cell.angle_alpha   90.00
_cell.angle_beta   90.00
_cell.angle_gamma   90.00
#
_symmetry.space_group_name_H-M   'P 1'
#
loop_
_entity.id
_entity.type
_entity.pdbx_description
1 polymer ?
#
loop_
_entity_poly.entity_id
_entity_poly.type
_entity_poly.pdbx_seq_one_letter_code
_entity_poly.pdbx_strand_id
1 'polypeptide(L)'
;MFFTYVVRPGEAPEGRGPQFEPFWDFFMNFNLRVGFLIQFISYILLVCSITLIGKNPLGILNFLRALPGSVGNAPMPLVLFSIGGFLLGTLLIMSFLQLTEDDSSIKQSRGYRAGTKFLLQATSMGTVSWSLSLICLMASSYYFDDPWMEEKIGAGSSWILYFSSRLIDAFCLFLYGSGCFFLEVYHSEGAGEAWGWICGACYIATAFVEVLALTLFNSALFESLDWFYCLFLGMSLFFSVVWGLLFEPISHRYDVKLTQSAMRNEYYKSRNAMAYYGPAVVTANGELDIEASTENVTSCKQC
;
A
#
# COMPACT_ATOMS: atom_id res chain seq x y z
N MET A 1 -28.90 35.47 -5.31
CA MET A 1 -28.84 34.15 -4.63
C MET A 1 -28.25 33.17 -5.64
N PHE A 2 -26.93 32.92 -5.57
CA PHE A 2 -26.27 32.04 -6.54
C PHE A 2 -26.41 30.60 -6.06
N PHE A 3 -27.24 29.82 -6.75
CA PHE A 3 -27.29 28.37 -6.59
C PHE A 3 -25.97 27.80 -7.09
N THR A 4 -25.06 27.46 -6.18
CA THR A 4 -23.92 26.62 -6.49
C THR A 4 -24.42 25.20 -6.69
N TYR A 5 -24.64 24.81 -7.95
CA TYR A 5 -24.79 23.40 -8.32
C TYR A 5 -23.48 22.69 -7.97
N VAL A 6 -23.49 21.91 -6.90
CA VAL A 6 -22.42 20.95 -6.60
C VAL A 6 -22.68 19.73 -7.46
N VAL A 7 -22.08 19.69 -8.65
CA VAL A 7 -22.11 18.50 -9.50
C VAL A 7 -21.41 17.37 -8.74
N ARG A 8 -22.13 16.27 -8.49
CA ARG A 8 -21.60 15.15 -7.72
C ARG A 8 -20.49 14.45 -8.52
N PRO A 9 -19.47 13.89 -7.84
CA PRO A 9 -18.56 12.93 -8.47
C PRO A 9 -19.35 11.85 -9.21
N GLY A 10 -19.30 11.84 -10.55
CA GLY A 10 -20.03 10.87 -11.39
C GLY A 10 -20.84 11.47 -12.54
N GLU A 11 -21.17 12.76 -12.51
CA GLU A 11 -22.05 13.39 -13.52
C GLU A 11 -21.30 14.27 -14.55
N ALA A 12 -19.97 14.30 -14.51
CA ALA A 12 -19.18 15.06 -15.48
C ALA A 12 -19.08 14.30 -16.81
N PRO A 13 -19.27 14.96 -17.98
CA PRO A 13 -19.08 14.30 -19.27
C PRO A 13 -17.67 13.72 -19.37
N GLU A 14 -17.55 12.49 -19.88
CA GLU A 14 -16.26 11.84 -20.06
C GLU A 14 -15.41 12.62 -21.08
N GLY A 15 -14.23 13.09 -20.65
CA GLY A 15 -13.28 13.79 -21.52
C GLY A 15 -12.46 12.84 -22.39
N ARG A 16 -11.69 13.41 -23.34
CA ARG A 16 -10.75 12.72 -24.23
C ARG A 16 -9.47 12.25 -23.51
N GLY A 17 -9.59 11.56 -22.38
CA GLY A 17 -8.43 10.91 -21.76
C GLY A 17 -8.03 9.65 -22.53
N PRO A 18 -6.81 9.12 -22.30
CA PRO A 18 -6.36 7.88 -22.93
C PRO A 18 -7.33 6.75 -22.55
N GLN A 19 -7.92 6.11 -23.57
CA GLN A 19 -8.71 4.90 -23.38
C GLN A 19 -7.74 3.73 -23.21
N PHE A 20 -7.63 3.20 -21.99
CA PHE A 20 -6.90 1.96 -21.77
C PHE A 20 -7.63 0.80 -22.46
N GLU A 21 -6.88 -0.17 -22.97
CA GLU A 21 -7.49 -1.40 -23.47
C GLU A 21 -8.21 -2.11 -22.31
N PRO A 22 -9.34 -2.81 -22.57
CA PRO A 22 -10.16 -3.41 -21.52
C PRO A 22 -9.40 -4.35 -20.58
N PHE A 23 -8.33 -4.98 -21.06
CA PHE A 23 -7.45 -5.82 -20.24
C PHE A 23 -6.71 -5.01 -19.17
N TRP A 24 -6.13 -3.88 -19.55
CA TRP A 24 -5.40 -3.01 -18.63
C TRP A 24 -6.35 -2.34 -17.65
N ASP A 25 -7.53 -1.94 -18.10
CA ASP A 25 -8.56 -1.38 -17.23
C ASP A 25 -9.04 -2.44 -16.21
N PHE A 26 -9.24 -3.69 -16.63
CA PHE A 26 -9.55 -4.78 -15.71
C PHE A 26 -8.40 -5.10 -14.77
N PHE A 27 -7.15 -5.13 -15.23
CA PHE A 27 -6.02 -5.44 -14.35
C PHE A 27 -5.81 -4.33 -13.30
N MET A 28 -5.92 -3.07 -13.71
CA MET A 28 -5.65 -1.94 -12.84
C MET A 28 -6.70 -1.72 -11.74
N ASN A 29 -7.95 -2.12 -11.98
CA ASN A 29 -9.07 -1.98 -11.03
C ASN A 29 -9.16 -3.10 -9.96
N PHE A 30 -8.23 -4.06 -9.96
CA PHE A 30 -8.27 -5.23 -9.06
C PHE A 30 -6.96 -5.39 -8.27
N ASN A 31 -6.06 -4.42 -8.39
CA ASN A 31 -4.71 -4.49 -7.86
C ASN A 31 -4.65 -4.59 -6.32
N LEU A 32 -5.52 -3.89 -5.58
CA LEU A 32 -5.50 -3.91 -4.12
C LEU A 32 -5.93 -5.27 -3.57
N ARG A 33 -7.10 -5.75 -4.00
CA ARG A 33 -7.64 -7.03 -3.51
C ARG A 33 -6.80 -8.21 -3.98
N VAL A 34 -6.33 -8.19 -5.24
CA VAL A 34 -5.46 -9.24 -5.77
C VAL A 34 -4.11 -9.20 -5.06
N GLY A 35 -3.57 -8.02 -4.78
CA GLY A 35 -2.33 -7.86 -4.03
C GLY A 35 -2.38 -8.52 -2.65
N PHE A 36 -3.38 -8.18 -1.82
CA PHE A 36 -3.54 -8.83 -0.51
C PHE A 36 -3.86 -10.32 -0.62
N LEU A 37 -4.65 -10.73 -1.60
CA LEU A 37 -5.00 -12.15 -1.80
C LEU A 37 -3.75 -12.97 -2.14
N ILE A 38 -2.87 -12.46 -2.98
CA ILE A 38 -1.61 -13.12 -3.32
C ILE A 38 -0.70 -13.19 -2.08
N GLN A 39 -0.60 -12.12 -1.29
CA GLN A 39 0.16 -12.15 -0.02
C GLN A 39 -0.39 -13.20 0.95
N PHE A 40 -1.72 -13.33 1.05
CA PHE A 40 -2.35 -14.33 1.91
C PHE A 40 -2.13 -15.76 1.43
N ILE A 41 -2.23 -16.02 0.11
CA ILE A 41 -1.91 -17.32 -0.46
C ILE A 41 -0.43 -17.65 -0.23
N SER A 42 0.46 -16.68 -0.45
CA SER A 42 1.89 -16.82 -0.17
C SER A 42 2.18 -17.16 1.29
N TYR A 43 1.50 -16.52 2.23
CA TYR A 43 1.58 -16.85 3.65
C TYR A 43 1.17 -18.31 3.92
N ILE A 44 0.04 -18.76 3.37
CA ILE A 44 -0.43 -20.14 3.52
C ILE A 44 0.60 -21.12 2.94
N LEU A 45 1.12 -20.84 1.74
CA LEU A 45 2.14 -21.65 1.09
C LEU A 45 3.43 -21.72 1.92
N LEU A 46 3.84 -20.62 2.55
CA LEU A 46 4.99 -20.59 3.44
C LEU A 46 4.76 -21.47 4.67
N VAL A 47 3.60 -21.36 5.33
CA VAL A 47 3.25 -22.21 6.48
C VAL A 47 3.20 -23.69 6.07
N CYS A 48 2.60 -24.01 4.93
CA CYS A 48 2.60 -25.37 4.37
C CYS A 48 4.00 -25.87 4.03
N SER A 49 4.90 -25.00 3.58
CA SER A 49 6.29 -25.40 3.32
C SER A 49 7.02 -25.78 4.61
N ILE A 50 6.75 -25.07 5.71
CA ILE A 50 7.34 -25.32 7.03
C ILE A 50 6.78 -26.62 7.63
N THR A 51 5.47 -26.88 7.50
CA THR A 51 4.84 -28.10 8.01
C THR A 51 5.38 -29.35 7.34
N LEU A 52 5.65 -29.31 6.03
CA LEU A 52 6.18 -30.43 5.26
C LEU A 52 7.58 -30.88 5.72
N ILE A 53 8.35 -30.00 6.36
CA ILE A 53 9.68 -30.29 6.91
C ILE A 53 9.58 -31.06 8.24
N GLY A 54 8.39 -31.15 8.84
CA GLY A 54 8.17 -31.76 10.15
C GLY A 54 8.62 -30.87 11.32
N LYS A 55 8.87 -29.58 11.07
CA LYS A 55 9.14 -28.57 12.11
C LYS A 55 7.84 -27.91 12.58
N ASN A 56 7.92 -27.19 13.70
CA ASN A 56 6.81 -26.41 14.24
C ASN A 56 6.22 -25.49 13.14
N PRO A 57 4.95 -25.71 12.71
CA PRO A 57 4.31 -25.00 11.59
C PRO A 57 4.31 -23.48 11.76
N LEU A 58 4.28 -23.05 13.02
CA LEU A 58 4.07 -21.68 13.45
C LEU A 58 5.39 -20.91 13.61
N GLY A 59 6.53 -21.52 13.27
CA GLY A 59 7.87 -20.94 13.44
C GLY A 59 8.39 -20.18 12.22
N ILE A 60 7.66 -19.17 11.74
CA ILE A 60 8.03 -18.42 10.52
C ILE A 60 9.30 -17.62 10.72
N LEU A 61 9.45 -16.90 11.84
CA LEU A 61 10.63 -16.07 12.11
C LEU A 61 11.89 -16.93 12.22
N ASN A 62 11.79 -18.09 12.87
CA ASN A 62 12.90 -19.04 12.96
C ASN A 62 13.23 -19.68 11.60
N PHE A 63 12.23 -19.90 10.74
CA PHE A 63 12.44 -20.38 9.38
C PHE A 63 13.16 -19.35 8.50
N LEU A 64 12.74 -18.09 8.54
CA LEU A 64 13.32 -16.99 7.76
C LEU A 64 14.76 -16.66 8.16
N ARG A 65 15.22 -17.09 9.33
CA ARG A 65 16.64 -17.04 9.72
C ARG A 65 17.54 -17.87 8.82
N ALA A 66 16.94 -18.79 8.07
CA ALA A 66 17.62 -19.57 7.06
C ALA A 66 18.75 -20.46 7.63
N LEU A 67 18.52 -21.06 8.81
CA LEU A 67 19.48 -21.98 9.43
C LEU A 67 19.74 -23.20 8.53
N PRO A 68 20.99 -23.72 8.46
CA PRO A 68 21.36 -24.82 7.55
C PRO A 68 20.45 -26.05 7.68
N GLY A 69 20.07 -26.43 8.91
CA GLY A 69 19.16 -27.56 9.15
C GLY A 69 17.67 -27.26 8.95
N SER A 70 17.27 -26.02 8.65
CA SER A 70 15.88 -25.64 8.37
C SER A 70 15.61 -25.52 6.87
N VAL A 71 16.55 -24.96 6.11
CA VAL A 71 16.34 -24.64 4.71
C VAL A 71 16.70 -25.82 3.81
N GLY A 72 17.75 -26.59 4.12
CA GLY A 72 18.17 -27.75 3.32
C GLY A 72 17.13 -28.87 3.18
N ASN A 73 16.19 -28.96 4.13
CA ASN A 73 15.10 -29.95 4.10
C ASN A 73 13.78 -29.38 3.56
N ALA A 74 13.71 -28.07 3.29
CA ALA A 74 12.53 -27.41 2.78
C ALA A 74 12.32 -27.67 1.28
N PRO A 75 11.07 -27.80 0.81
CA PRO A 75 10.79 -27.76 -0.63
C PRO A 75 11.09 -26.35 -1.18
N MET A 76 12.35 -26.11 -1.58
CA MET A 76 12.84 -24.80 -2.03
C MET A 76 11.97 -24.10 -3.08
N PRO A 77 11.42 -24.78 -4.10
CA PRO A 77 10.53 -24.11 -5.05
C PRO A 77 9.32 -23.48 -4.37
N LEU A 78 8.71 -24.18 -3.39
CA LEU A 78 7.54 -23.70 -2.66
C LEU A 78 7.87 -22.46 -1.82
N VAL A 79 9.04 -22.46 -1.17
CA VAL A 79 9.55 -21.33 -0.39
C VAL A 79 9.81 -20.12 -1.30
N LEU A 80 10.46 -20.33 -2.44
CA LEU A 80 10.70 -19.26 -3.42
C LEU A 80 9.40 -18.71 -4.01
N PHE A 81 8.43 -19.56 -4.33
CA PHE A 81 7.10 -19.12 -4.78
C PHE A 81 6.37 -18.31 -3.71
N SER A 82 6.48 -18.72 -2.44
CA SER A 82 5.85 -17.97 -1.35
C SER A 82 6.40 -16.55 -1.23
N ILE A 83 7.73 -16.39 -1.20
CA ILE A 83 8.38 -15.08 -1.09
C ILE A 83 8.21 -14.25 -2.36
N GLY A 84 8.30 -14.89 -3.53
CA GLY A 84 8.00 -14.25 -4.81
C GLY A 84 6.57 -13.73 -4.87
N GLY A 85 5.61 -14.47 -4.33
CA GLY A 85 4.23 -14.00 -4.23
C GLY A 85 4.04 -12.88 -3.20
N PHE A 86 4.76 -12.87 -2.07
CA PHE A 86 4.76 -11.71 -1.16
C PHE A 86 5.25 -10.45 -1.89
N LEU A 87 6.37 -10.54 -2.61
CA LEU A 87 6.89 -9.44 -3.44
C LEU A 87 5.89 -9.00 -4.50
N LEU A 88 5.35 -9.93 -5.28
CA LEU A 88 4.37 -9.62 -6.32
C LEU A 88 3.12 -8.96 -5.74
N GLY A 89 2.61 -9.46 -4.61
CA GLY A 89 1.49 -8.86 -3.90
C GLY A 89 1.80 -7.44 -3.39
N THR A 90 3.00 -7.20 -2.83
CA THR A 90 3.42 -5.83 -2.44
C THR A 90 3.47 -4.87 -3.63
N LEU A 91 3.93 -5.34 -4.81
CA LEU A 91 4.01 -4.53 -6.03
C LEU A 91 2.64 -4.22 -6.61
N LEU A 92 1.68 -5.14 -6.55
CA LEU A 92 0.30 -4.88 -6.96
C LEU A 92 -0.39 -3.84 -6.05
N ILE A 93 -0.17 -3.91 -4.74
CA ILE A 93 -0.68 -2.88 -3.83
C ILE A 93 -0.03 -1.53 -4.16
N MET A 94 1.27 -1.52 -4.47
CA MET A 94 1.98 -0.31 -4.88
C MET A 94 1.43 0.27 -6.18
N SER A 95 1.09 -0.55 -7.18
CA SER A 95 0.52 -0.07 -8.44
C SER A 95 -0.88 0.52 -8.25
N PHE A 96 -1.72 -0.08 -7.39
CA PHE A 96 -3.00 0.52 -6.99
C PHE A 96 -2.83 1.93 -6.42
N LEU A 97 -1.84 2.11 -5.54
CA LEU A 97 -1.61 3.39 -4.87
C LEU A 97 -1.12 4.48 -5.81
N GLN A 98 -0.22 4.15 -6.74
CA GLN A 98 0.27 5.12 -7.72
C GLN A 98 -0.86 5.67 -8.58
N LEU A 99 -1.78 4.80 -9.01
CA LEU A 99 -2.97 5.21 -9.76
C LEU A 99 -3.92 6.05 -8.91
N THR A 100 -4.15 5.63 -7.66
CA THR A 100 -5.03 6.35 -6.73
C THR A 100 -4.47 7.72 -6.37
N GLU A 101 -3.14 7.87 -6.18
CA GLU A 101 -2.52 9.15 -5.81
C GLU A 101 -2.65 10.20 -6.93
N ASP A 102 -2.52 9.79 -8.20
CA ASP A 102 -2.69 10.68 -9.35
C ASP A 102 -4.14 11.18 -9.51
N ASP A 103 -5.14 10.30 -9.30
CA ASP A 103 -6.56 10.65 -9.48
C ASP A 103 -7.20 11.34 -8.26
N SER A 104 -6.66 11.11 -7.06
CA SER A 104 -7.29 11.53 -5.79
C SER A 104 -7.05 12.96 -5.34
N SER A 105 -6.02 13.63 -5.86
CA SER A 105 -5.44 14.83 -5.24
C SER A 105 -6.42 15.99 -5.02
N ILE A 106 -7.53 16.01 -5.76
CA ILE A 106 -8.51 17.10 -5.78
C ILE A 106 -9.81 16.77 -4.99
N LYS A 107 -10.08 15.52 -4.56
CA LYS A 107 -11.34 15.19 -3.83
C LYS A 107 -11.14 14.63 -2.43
N GLN A 108 -10.00 14.03 -2.16
CA GLN A 108 -9.86 13.24 -0.94
C GLN A 108 -9.36 14.08 0.23
N SER A 109 -9.87 13.73 1.41
CA SER A 109 -9.53 14.40 2.66
C SER A 109 -8.02 14.31 2.93
N ARG A 110 -7.50 15.21 3.78
CA ARG A 110 -6.08 15.16 4.17
C ARG A 110 -5.70 13.82 4.81
N GLY A 111 -6.63 13.21 5.56
CA GLY A 111 -6.42 11.91 6.20
C GLY A 111 -6.32 10.77 5.19
N TYR A 112 -7.18 10.73 4.18
CA TYR A 112 -7.09 9.71 3.14
C TYR A 112 -5.77 9.79 2.36
N ARG A 113 -5.33 11.01 2.00
CA ARG A 113 -4.02 11.22 1.35
C ARG A 113 -2.83 10.88 2.24
N ALA A 114 -2.99 10.97 3.56
CA ALA A 114 -1.98 10.45 4.48
C ALA A 114 -1.97 8.92 4.45
N GLY A 115 -3.14 8.29 4.41
CA GLY A 115 -3.30 6.84 4.29
C GLY A 115 -2.65 6.27 3.03
N THR A 116 -2.85 6.89 1.85
CA THR A 116 -2.19 6.46 0.61
C THR A 116 -0.66 6.52 0.72
N LYS A 117 -0.12 7.59 1.33
CA LYS A 117 1.33 7.73 1.56
C LYS A 117 1.88 6.72 2.57
N PHE A 118 1.14 6.44 3.64
CA PHE A 118 1.50 5.39 4.60
C PHE A 118 1.55 4.03 3.91
N LEU A 119 0.53 3.68 3.12
CA LEU A 119 0.47 2.42 2.39
C LEU A 119 1.59 2.34 1.33
N LEU A 120 1.90 3.47 0.66
CA LEU A 120 2.98 3.54 -0.34
C LEU A 120 4.33 3.29 0.31
N GLN A 121 4.59 3.93 1.45
CA GLN A 121 5.80 3.69 2.22
C GLN A 121 5.86 2.28 2.81
N ALA A 122 4.71 1.70 3.18
CA ALA A 122 4.64 0.31 3.60
C ALA A 122 5.07 -0.62 2.47
N THR A 123 4.51 -0.47 1.26
CA THR A 123 4.87 -1.31 0.10
C THR A 123 6.35 -1.17 -0.30
N SER A 124 6.93 0.03 -0.22
CA SER A 124 8.36 0.23 -0.52
C SER A 124 9.27 -0.43 0.53
N MET A 125 8.94 -0.32 1.82
CA MET A 125 9.67 -1.04 2.86
C MET A 125 9.46 -2.56 2.78
N GLY A 126 8.26 -3.01 2.44
CA GLY A 126 7.92 -4.42 2.25
C GLY A 126 8.70 -5.06 1.12
N THR A 127 8.82 -4.39 -0.04
CA THR A 127 9.64 -4.90 -1.16
C THR A 127 11.11 -5.08 -0.75
N VAL A 128 11.67 -4.13 0.00
CA VAL A 128 13.05 -4.25 0.53
C VAL A 128 13.17 -5.38 1.54
N SER A 129 12.24 -5.47 2.51
CA SER A 129 12.20 -6.53 3.54
C SER A 129 12.19 -7.93 2.90
N TRP A 130 11.24 -8.19 2.01
CA TRP A 130 11.09 -9.51 1.37
C TRP A 130 12.23 -9.82 0.40
N SER A 131 12.83 -8.82 -0.23
CA SER A 131 14.03 -9.01 -1.05
C SER A 131 15.23 -9.43 -0.19
N LEU A 132 15.43 -8.81 0.98
CA LEU A 132 16.48 -9.21 1.92
C LEU A 132 16.24 -10.63 2.48
N SER A 133 14.99 -10.97 2.79
CA SER A 133 14.63 -12.34 3.20
C SER A 133 14.90 -13.37 2.11
N LEU A 134 14.62 -13.03 0.84
CA LEU A 134 14.95 -13.87 -0.31
C LEU A 134 16.47 -14.07 -0.43
N ILE A 135 17.26 -13.00 -0.30
CA ILE A 135 18.72 -13.09 -0.33
C ILE A 135 19.24 -13.97 0.80
N CYS A 136 18.68 -13.85 2.01
CA CYS A 136 19.06 -14.67 3.17
C CYS A 136 18.82 -16.17 2.90
N LEU A 137 17.65 -16.52 2.35
CA LEU A 137 17.32 -17.90 2.02
C LEU A 137 18.12 -18.45 0.85
N MET A 138 18.35 -17.66 -0.21
CA MET A 138 19.19 -18.05 -1.34
C MET A 138 20.66 -18.24 -0.92
N ALA A 139 21.17 -17.38 -0.05
CA ALA A 139 22.49 -17.54 0.54
C ALA A 139 22.57 -18.88 1.30
N SER A 140 21.52 -19.20 2.08
CA SER A 140 21.44 -20.47 2.84
C SER A 140 21.38 -21.72 1.96
N SER A 141 20.73 -21.65 0.80
CA SER A 141 20.49 -22.80 -0.06
C SER A 141 21.65 -23.15 -1.00
N TYR A 142 22.43 -22.16 -1.43
CA TYR A 142 23.48 -22.35 -2.44
C TYR A 142 24.90 -22.52 -1.85
N TYR A 143 25.17 -22.01 -0.64
CA TYR A 143 26.54 -21.82 -0.17
C TYR A 143 26.92 -22.56 1.13
N PHE A 144 26.01 -23.30 1.77
CA PHE A 144 26.25 -23.85 3.12
C PHE A 144 26.71 -25.32 3.18
N ASP A 145 27.01 -25.94 2.04
CA ASP A 145 27.82 -27.18 2.05
C ASP A 145 29.32 -26.90 2.18
N ASP A 146 29.77 -25.63 2.12
CA ASP A 146 31.19 -25.28 2.20
C ASP A 146 31.60 -24.81 3.61
N PRO A 147 32.48 -25.56 4.33
CA PRO A 147 33.10 -25.14 5.60
C PRO A 147 33.79 -23.77 5.54
N TRP A 148 34.16 -23.34 4.33
CA TRP A 148 34.80 -22.06 4.05
C TRP A 148 33.91 -20.84 4.35
N MET A 149 32.58 -20.95 4.19
CA MET A 149 31.65 -19.85 4.46
C MET A 149 31.42 -19.61 5.95
N GLU A 150 31.36 -20.67 6.78
CA GLU A 150 31.32 -20.52 8.25
C GLU A 150 32.58 -19.81 8.77
N GLU A 151 33.73 -20.09 8.18
CA GLU A 151 35.02 -19.50 8.55
C GLU A 151 35.16 -18.03 8.10
N LYS A 152 34.57 -17.63 6.97
CA LYS A 152 34.74 -16.28 6.38
C LYS A 152 33.61 -15.32 6.64
N ILE A 153 32.37 -15.78 6.68
CA ILE A 153 31.20 -14.92 6.87
C ILE A 153 30.82 -14.79 8.34
N GLY A 154 31.12 -15.83 9.14
CA GLY A 154 30.77 -15.88 10.55
C GLY A 154 29.26 -15.83 10.79
N ALA A 155 28.83 -16.19 11.99
CA ALA A 155 27.43 -16.08 12.41
C ALA A 155 26.88 -14.63 12.38
N GLY A 156 27.72 -13.62 12.12
CA GLY A 156 27.41 -12.19 12.24
C GLY A 156 26.72 -11.57 11.02
N SER A 157 27.16 -11.85 9.78
CA SER A 157 26.62 -11.12 8.62
C SER A 157 25.21 -11.60 8.21
N SER A 158 24.98 -12.93 8.24
CA SER A 158 23.66 -13.53 8.02
C SER A 158 22.66 -13.08 9.07
N TRP A 159 23.12 -12.94 10.32
CA TRP A 159 22.34 -12.37 11.41
C TRP A 159 21.96 -10.90 11.17
N ILE A 160 22.90 -10.06 10.72
CA ILE A 160 22.61 -8.65 10.42
C ILE A 160 21.61 -8.53 9.27
N LEU A 161 21.74 -9.34 8.22
CA LEU A 161 20.78 -9.36 7.09
C LEU A 161 19.39 -9.80 7.54
N TYR A 162 19.28 -10.86 8.33
CA TYR A 162 18.03 -11.31 8.91
C TYR A 162 17.40 -10.23 9.81
N PHE A 163 18.18 -9.70 10.77
CA PHE A 163 17.71 -8.71 11.73
C PHE A 163 17.22 -7.43 11.04
N SER A 164 18.00 -6.92 10.08
CA SER A 164 17.62 -5.72 9.31
C SER A 164 16.37 -5.97 8.45
N SER A 165 16.28 -7.13 7.79
CA SER A 165 15.09 -7.52 7.02
C SER A 165 13.83 -7.51 7.89
N ARG A 166 13.85 -8.20 9.03
CA ARG A 166 12.71 -8.31 9.95
C ARG A 166 12.38 -7.00 10.64
N LEU A 167 13.38 -6.17 10.96
CA LEU A 167 13.14 -4.85 11.53
C LEU A 167 12.43 -3.92 10.52
N ILE A 168 12.86 -3.94 9.25
CA ILE A 168 12.18 -3.22 8.17
C ILE A 168 10.76 -3.77 7.97
N ASP A 169 10.57 -5.09 8.08
CA ASP A 169 9.25 -5.72 8.02
C ASP A 169 8.32 -5.24 9.13
N ALA A 170 8.82 -5.13 10.36
CA ALA A 170 8.02 -4.60 11.47
C ALA A 170 7.57 -3.15 11.23
N PHE A 171 8.45 -2.29 10.69
CA PHE A 171 8.06 -0.94 10.28
C PHE A 171 7.04 -0.96 9.13
N CYS A 172 7.23 -1.85 8.16
CA CYS A 172 6.30 -2.07 7.05
C CYS A 172 4.90 -2.45 7.57
N LEU A 173 4.80 -3.41 8.50
CA LEU A 173 3.54 -3.83 9.11
C LEU A 173 2.86 -2.69 9.88
N PHE A 174 3.62 -1.90 10.65
CA PHE A 174 3.10 -0.72 11.32
C PHE A 174 2.49 0.30 10.33
N LEU A 175 3.17 0.52 9.20
CA LEU A 175 2.71 1.42 8.15
C LEU A 175 1.51 0.84 7.38
N TYR A 176 1.45 -0.46 7.15
CA TYR A 176 0.28 -1.15 6.58
C TYR A 176 -0.95 -0.94 7.46
N GLY A 177 -0.82 -1.17 8.78
CA GLY A 177 -1.91 -0.95 9.73
C GLY A 177 -2.39 0.50 9.74
N SER A 178 -1.45 1.44 9.77
CA SER A 178 -1.75 2.88 9.72
C SER A 178 -2.41 3.27 8.38
N GLY A 179 -1.92 2.74 7.26
CA GLY A 179 -2.44 2.99 5.92
C GLY A 179 -3.88 2.52 5.77
N CYS A 180 -4.19 1.27 6.13
CA CYS A 180 -5.55 0.73 6.09
C CYS A 180 -6.51 1.54 6.98
N PHE A 181 -6.06 1.91 8.18
CA PHE A 181 -6.85 2.75 9.10
C PHE A 181 -7.18 4.12 8.50
N PHE A 182 -6.16 4.85 8.02
CA PHE A 182 -6.36 6.18 7.48
C PHE A 182 -7.18 6.18 6.19
N LEU A 183 -6.99 5.17 5.31
CA LEU A 183 -7.80 5.03 4.11
C LEU A 183 -9.27 4.82 4.45
N GLU A 184 -9.57 3.93 5.39
CA GLU A 184 -10.95 3.59 5.73
C GLU A 184 -11.66 4.73 6.48
N VAL A 185 -11.08 5.23 7.57
CA VAL A 185 -11.73 6.23 8.45
C VAL A 185 -11.96 7.57 7.75
N TYR A 186 -11.09 7.90 6.80
CA TYR A 186 -11.16 9.17 6.09
C TYR A 186 -11.74 9.07 4.68
N HIS A 187 -12.25 7.89 4.31
CA HIS A 187 -13.09 7.70 3.13
C HIS A 187 -14.55 7.97 3.50
N SER A 188 -15.21 8.91 2.81
CA SER A 188 -16.56 9.38 3.16
C SER A 188 -17.65 8.33 3.04
N GLU A 189 -17.41 7.29 2.24
CA GLU A 189 -18.37 6.21 1.93
C GLU A 189 -17.73 4.83 2.18
N GLY A 190 -16.74 4.73 3.08
CA GLY A 190 -15.97 3.51 3.34
C GLY A 190 -16.83 2.27 3.63
N ALA A 191 -16.23 1.08 3.53
CA ALA A 191 -16.85 -0.20 3.91
C ALA A 191 -17.30 -0.25 5.39
N GLY A 192 -16.71 0.61 6.23
CA GLY A 192 -17.06 0.88 7.62
C GLY A 192 -15.81 1.08 8.48
N GLU A 193 -15.81 2.10 9.34
CA GLU A 193 -14.65 2.46 10.20
C GLU A 193 -14.12 1.29 11.03
N ALA A 194 -14.98 0.33 11.40
CA ALA A 194 -14.60 -0.88 12.12
C ALA A 194 -13.53 -1.70 11.39
N TRP A 195 -13.58 -1.77 10.05
CA TRP A 195 -12.56 -2.49 9.26
C TRP A 195 -11.20 -1.83 9.35
N GLY A 196 -11.16 -0.49 9.35
CA GLY A 196 -9.93 0.28 9.54
C GLY A 196 -9.30 0.00 10.89
N TRP A 197 -10.10 -0.05 11.96
CA TRP A 197 -9.63 -0.40 13.30
C TRP A 197 -9.17 -1.85 13.41
N ILE A 198 -9.89 -2.80 12.82
CA ILE A 198 -9.53 -4.23 12.85
C ILE A 198 -8.19 -4.45 12.12
N CYS A 199 -8.08 -3.98 10.88
CA CYS A 199 -6.84 -4.13 10.11
C CYS A 199 -5.67 -3.39 10.79
N GLY A 200 -5.90 -2.16 11.27
CA GLY A 200 -4.91 -1.37 11.99
C GLY A 200 -4.41 -2.07 13.25
N ALA A 201 -5.32 -2.54 14.10
CA ALA A 201 -4.97 -3.24 15.33
C ALA A 201 -4.21 -4.55 15.07
N CYS A 202 -4.65 -5.35 14.10
CA CYS A 202 -3.98 -6.60 13.75
C CYS A 202 -2.55 -6.34 13.26
N TYR A 203 -2.35 -5.43 12.31
CA TYR A 203 -1.01 -5.14 11.79
C TYR A 203 -0.07 -4.52 12.83
N ILE A 204 -0.58 -3.61 13.66
CA ILE A 204 0.22 -3.02 14.75
C ILE A 204 0.60 -4.09 15.78
N ALA A 205 -0.32 -5.02 16.09
CA ALA A 205 -0.02 -6.16 16.96
C ALA A 205 1.06 -7.07 16.34
N THR A 206 0.96 -7.39 15.05
CA THR A 206 1.98 -8.18 14.34
C THR A 206 3.35 -7.50 14.40
N ALA A 207 3.41 -6.21 14.09
CA ALA A 207 4.64 -5.41 14.15
C ALA A 207 5.26 -5.41 15.55
N PHE A 208 4.43 -5.22 16.58
CA PHE A 208 4.89 -5.22 17.97
C PHE A 208 5.46 -6.57 18.38
N VAL A 209 4.78 -7.67 18.01
CA VAL A 209 5.27 -9.03 18.30
C VAL A 209 6.57 -9.31 17.55
N GLU A 210 6.74 -8.85 16.31
CA GLU A 210 8.00 -9.00 15.57
C GLU A 210 9.16 -8.28 16.26
N VAL A 211 8.98 -7.03 16.69
CA VAL A 211 10.01 -6.28 17.44
C VAL A 211 10.33 -6.97 18.77
N LEU A 212 9.31 -7.46 19.50
CA LEU A 212 9.53 -8.21 20.72
C LEU A 212 10.29 -9.52 20.46
N ALA A 213 9.96 -10.25 19.40
CA ALA A 213 10.65 -11.48 19.02
C ALA A 213 12.13 -11.20 18.70
N LEU A 214 12.43 -10.11 18.00
CA LEU A 214 13.81 -9.71 17.69
C LEU A 214 14.61 -9.31 18.93
N THR A 215 13.98 -8.68 19.93
CA THR A 215 14.66 -8.27 21.18
C THR A 215 14.86 -9.42 22.16
N LEU A 216 13.90 -10.37 22.20
CA LEU A 216 13.91 -11.52 23.11
C LEU A 216 14.42 -12.81 22.45
N PHE A 217 15.16 -12.68 21.35
CA PHE A 217 15.57 -13.76 20.45
C PHE A 217 16.30 -14.94 21.13
N ASN A 218 17.19 -14.68 22.09
CA ASN A 218 17.94 -15.72 22.81
C ASN A 218 17.24 -16.22 24.09
N SER A 219 15.98 -15.85 24.30
CA SER A 219 15.21 -16.27 25.48
C SER A 219 14.27 -17.42 25.15
N ALA A 220 13.85 -18.17 26.18
CA ALA A 220 12.83 -19.21 26.04
C ALA A 220 11.47 -18.67 25.54
N LEU A 221 11.23 -17.35 25.65
CA LEU A 221 10.01 -16.71 25.18
C LEU A 221 9.95 -16.57 23.65
N PHE A 222 11.10 -16.63 22.96
CA PHE A 222 11.15 -16.46 21.51
C PHE A 222 10.25 -17.43 20.77
N GLU A 223 10.24 -18.71 21.19
CA GLU A 223 9.40 -19.72 20.55
C GLU A 223 7.91 -19.33 20.63
N SER A 224 7.44 -18.87 21.79
CA SER A 224 6.05 -18.40 21.92
C SER A 224 5.77 -17.16 21.07
N LEU A 225 6.71 -16.22 20.97
CA LEU A 225 6.56 -15.00 20.19
C LEU A 225 6.53 -15.28 18.68
N ASP A 226 7.29 -16.26 18.20
CA ASP A 226 7.25 -16.71 16.81
C ASP A 226 5.86 -17.25 16.45
N TRP A 227 5.24 -18.02 17.36
CA TRP A 227 3.89 -18.54 17.17
C TRP A 227 2.85 -17.41 17.12
N PHE A 228 2.95 -16.45 18.05
CA PHE A 228 2.07 -15.28 18.05
C PHE A 228 2.27 -14.44 16.78
N TYR A 229 3.50 -14.25 16.31
CA TYR A 229 3.78 -13.53 15.08
C TYR A 229 3.08 -14.21 13.89
N CYS A 230 3.24 -15.52 13.75
CA CYS A 230 2.59 -16.30 12.69
C CYS A 230 1.06 -16.12 12.72
N LEU A 231 0.45 -16.26 13.90
CA LEU A 231 -1.00 -16.07 14.06
C LEU A 231 -1.47 -14.65 13.73
N PHE A 232 -0.80 -13.63 14.26
CA PHE A 232 -1.16 -12.23 14.00
C PHE A 232 -0.94 -11.83 12.54
N LEU A 233 0.14 -12.32 11.91
CA LEU A 233 0.39 -12.12 10.48
C LEU A 233 -0.74 -12.73 9.64
N GLY A 234 -1.11 -13.97 9.92
CA GLY A 234 -2.23 -14.64 9.24
C GLY A 234 -3.56 -13.88 9.39
N MET A 235 -3.88 -13.42 10.60
CA MET A 235 -5.08 -12.60 10.84
C MET A 235 -5.03 -11.26 10.12
N SER A 236 -3.88 -10.56 10.15
CA SER A 236 -3.73 -9.27 9.47
C SER A 236 -3.92 -9.40 7.96
N LEU A 237 -3.37 -10.44 7.34
CA LEU A 237 -3.54 -10.69 5.91
C LEU A 237 -4.98 -11.10 5.59
N PHE A 238 -5.59 -11.97 6.40
CA PHE A 238 -6.99 -12.38 6.20
C PHE A 238 -7.94 -11.19 6.24
N PHE A 239 -7.86 -10.35 7.28
CA PHE A 239 -8.71 -9.17 7.38
C PHE A 239 -8.44 -8.16 6.27
N SER A 240 -7.19 -8.04 5.82
CA SER A 240 -6.84 -7.14 4.72
C SER A 240 -7.33 -7.62 3.36
N VAL A 241 -7.42 -8.95 3.14
CA VAL A 241 -8.09 -9.52 1.97
C VAL A 241 -9.58 -9.18 1.98
N VAL A 242 -10.26 -9.43 3.10
CA VAL A 242 -11.69 -9.12 3.23
C VAL A 242 -11.93 -7.62 3.07
N TRP A 243 -11.12 -6.79 3.72
CA TRP A 243 -11.16 -5.34 3.58
C TRP A 243 -10.92 -4.92 2.13
N GLY A 244 -9.88 -5.42 1.46
CA GLY A 244 -9.58 -5.10 0.06
C GLY A 244 -10.73 -5.48 -0.89
N LEU A 245 -11.39 -6.63 -0.66
CA LEU A 245 -12.56 -7.05 -1.44
C LEU A 245 -13.77 -6.12 -1.28
N LEU A 246 -13.91 -5.46 -0.13
CA LEU A 246 -15.01 -4.53 0.16
C LEU A 246 -14.66 -3.09 -0.24
N PHE A 247 -13.47 -2.63 0.12
CA PHE A 247 -13.01 -1.26 -0.02
C PHE A 247 -12.68 -0.90 -1.47
N GLU A 248 -11.97 -1.75 -2.22
CA GLU A 248 -11.54 -1.43 -3.58
C GLU A 248 -12.71 -1.17 -4.56
N PRO A 249 -13.80 -1.96 -4.57
CA PRO A 249 -14.98 -1.64 -5.39
C PRO A 249 -15.65 -0.32 -4.98
N ILE A 250 -15.66 -0.03 -3.67
CA ILE A 250 -16.23 1.21 -3.14
C ILE A 250 -15.37 2.40 -3.57
N SER A 251 -14.04 2.32 -3.44
CA SER A 251 -13.14 3.39 -3.84
C SER A 251 -13.29 3.69 -5.34
N HIS A 252 -13.31 2.66 -6.19
CA HIS A 252 -13.47 2.85 -7.63
C HIS A 252 -14.83 3.41 -8.05
N ARG A 253 -15.91 3.11 -7.32
CA ARG A 253 -17.23 3.69 -7.59
C ARG A 253 -17.24 5.21 -7.43
N TYR A 254 -16.46 5.73 -6.48
CA TYR A 254 -16.41 7.15 -6.15
C TYR A 254 -15.16 7.85 -6.69
N ASP A 255 -14.27 7.11 -7.37
CA ASP A 255 -13.13 7.66 -8.08
C ASP A 255 -13.56 8.51 -9.27
N VAL A 256 -12.77 9.55 -9.52
CA VAL A 256 -12.91 10.40 -10.69
C VAL A 256 -11.96 9.87 -11.73
N LYS A 257 -12.50 9.36 -12.82
CA LYS A 257 -11.67 8.95 -13.96
C LYS A 257 -10.75 10.10 -14.37
N LEU A 258 -9.51 9.76 -14.71
CA LEU A 258 -8.49 10.67 -15.25
C LEU A 258 -9.02 11.51 -16.45
N THR A 259 -9.97 10.96 -17.20
CA THR A 259 -10.69 11.64 -18.30
C THR A 259 -11.59 12.79 -17.84
N GLN A 260 -12.09 12.74 -16.60
CA GLN A 260 -12.93 13.76 -15.99
C GLN A 260 -12.10 14.77 -15.15
N SER A 261 -10.90 14.40 -14.69
CA SER A 261 -10.06 15.26 -13.85
C SER A 261 -9.45 16.43 -14.66
N ALA A 262 -9.13 16.23 -15.94
CA ALA A 262 -8.63 17.29 -16.85
C ALA A 262 -9.67 18.39 -17.12
N MET A 263 -10.90 18.02 -17.52
CA MET A 263 -12.00 18.99 -17.70
C MET A 263 -12.36 19.69 -16.40
N ARG A 264 -12.25 18.99 -15.27
CA ARG A 264 -12.45 19.58 -13.95
C ARG A 264 -11.36 20.60 -13.60
N ASN A 265 -10.10 20.34 -13.96
CA ASN A 265 -8.98 21.26 -13.71
C ASN A 265 -9.13 22.53 -14.56
N GLU A 266 -9.55 22.42 -15.82
CA GLU A 266 -9.87 23.57 -16.66
C GLU A 266 -11.16 24.28 -16.23
N TYR A 267 -12.19 23.54 -15.81
CA TYR A 267 -13.43 24.11 -15.27
C TYR A 267 -13.19 24.89 -13.97
N TYR A 268 -12.41 24.36 -13.02
CA TYR A 268 -12.08 25.11 -11.80
C TYR A 268 -11.05 26.23 -12.05
N LYS A 269 -10.09 26.07 -12.97
CA LYS A 269 -9.21 27.19 -13.39
C LYS A 269 -10.01 28.31 -14.05
N SER A 270 -10.94 27.99 -14.96
CA SER A 270 -11.81 28.97 -15.63
C SER A 270 -12.82 29.59 -14.66
N ARG A 271 -13.39 28.82 -13.74
CA ARG A 271 -14.32 29.35 -12.72
C ARG A 271 -13.60 30.21 -11.66
N ASN A 272 -12.39 29.83 -11.26
CA ASN A 272 -11.56 30.68 -10.40
C ASN A 272 -11.06 31.91 -11.15
N ALA A 273 -10.70 31.80 -12.43
CA ALA A 273 -10.41 32.97 -13.26
C ALA A 273 -11.62 33.91 -13.35
N MET A 274 -12.84 33.40 -13.58
CA MET A 274 -14.05 34.23 -13.57
C MET A 274 -14.39 34.80 -12.19
N ALA A 275 -13.98 34.15 -11.10
CA ALA A 275 -14.15 34.68 -9.75
C ALA A 275 -13.13 35.79 -9.42
N TYR A 276 -11.90 35.69 -9.93
CA TYR A 276 -10.85 36.70 -9.73
C TYR A 276 -10.95 37.89 -10.70
N TYR A 277 -11.39 37.66 -11.94
CA TYR A 277 -11.50 38.67 -12.98
C TYR A 277 -12.93 39.21 -13.17
N GLY A 278 -13.90 38.66 -12.43
CA GLY A 278 -15.32 38.97 -12.60
C GLY A 278 -15.88 38.52 -13.95
N PRO A 279 -17.19 38.68 -14.19
CA PRO A 279 -17.73 38.55 -15.54
C PRO A 279 -17.07 39.58 -16.45
N ALA A 280 -16.84 39.21 -17.71
CA ALA A 280 -16.33 40.14 -18.70
C ALA A 280 -17.18 41.42 -18.71
N VAL A 281 -16.55 42.59 -18.52
CA VAL A 281 -17.23 43.87 -18.66
C VAL A 281 -17.47 44.06 -20.15
N VAL A 282 -18.73 44.03 -20.53
CA VAL A 282 -19.17 44.12 -21.92
C VAL A 282 -19.85 45.46 -22.11
N THR A 283 -19.53 46.16 -23.20
CA THR A 283 -20.27 47.36 -23.61
C THR A 283 -21.73 47.02 -23.93
N ALA A 284 -22.61 48.02 -23.98
CA ALA A 284 -24.03 47.84 -24.30
C ALA A 284 -24.28 47.14 -25.67
N ASN A 285 -23.25 47.08 -26.52
CA ASN A 285 -23.28 46.44 -27.84
C ASN A 285 -22.73 45.00 -27.84
N GLY A 286 -22.29 44.47 -26.68
CA GLY A 286 -21.80 43.10 -26.55
C GLY A 286 -20.30 42.90 -26.88
N GLU A 287 -19.53 43.97 -27.05
CA GLU A 287 -18.08 43.92 -27.24
C GLU A 287 -17.31 44.07 -25.92
N LEU A 288 -16.18 43.36 -25.80
CA LEU A 288 -15.31 43.35 -24.61
C LEU A 288 -14.72 44.74 -24.35
N ASP A 289 -15.04 45.32 -23.20
CA ASP A 289 -14.52 46.62 -22.78
C ASP A 289 -13.15 46.47 -22.10
N ILE A 290 -12.10 46.70 -22.88
CA ILE A 290 -10.71 46.51 -22.46
C ILE A 290 -10.27 47.62 -21.48
N GLU A 291 -10.87 48.81 -21.57
CA GLU A 291 -10.51 49.94 -20.69
C GLU A 291 -11.07 49.71 -19.27
N ALA A 292 -12.36 49.38 -19.16
CA ALA A 292 -13.00 49.11 -17.86
C ALA A 292 -12.44 47.85 -17.14
N SER A 293 -11.95 46.86 -17.90
CA SER A 293 -11.34 45.67 -17.32
C SER A 293 -9.95 45.92 -16.72
N THR A 294 -9.22 46.95 -17.17
CA THR A 294 -7.91 47.30 -16.59
C THR A 294 -7.99 48.01 -15.23
N GLU A 295 -9.08 48.75 -14.96
CA GLU A 295 -9.30 49.40 -13.64
C GLU A 295 -9.59 48.40 -12.52
N ASN A 296 -10.23 47.26 -12.83
CA ASN A 296 -10.48 46.20 -11.84
C ASN A 296 -9.21 45.39 -11.49
N VAL A 297 -8.21 45.38 -12.36
CA VAL A 297 -6.93 44.67 -12.10
C VAL A 297 -6.02 45.47 -11.17
N THR A 298 -6.10 46.80 -11.19
CA THR A 298 -5.29 47.67 -10.33
C THR A 298 -5.85 47.73 -8.90
N SER A 299 -7.17 47.70 -8.73
CA SER A 299 -7.81 47.66 -7.41
C SER A 299 -7.56 46.33 -6.66
N CYS A 300 -7.50 45.21 -7.37
CA CYS A 300 -7.20 43.88 -6.79
C CYS A 300 -5.75 43.72 -6.31
N LYS A 301 -4.81 44.61 -6.68
CA LYS A 301 -3.41 44.57 -6.20
C LYS A 301 -3.20 45.26 -4.84
N GLN A 302 -4.21 45.92 -4.29
CA GLN A 302 -4.13 46.61 -3.00
C GLN A 302 -4.81 45.86 -1.84
N CYS A 303 -5.24 44.61 -2.05
CA CYS A 303 -5.78 43.71 -1.01
C CYS A 303 -4.80 42.58 -0.67
#